data_AF-A0A426U989-F1
#
_entry.id   AF-A0A426U989-F1
#
_cell.length_a   1.000
_cell.length_b   1.000
_cell.length_c   1.000
_cell.angle_alpha   90.00
_cell.angle_beta   90.00
_cell.angle_gamma   90.00
#
_symmetry.space_group_name_H-M   'P 1'
#
loop_
_entity.id
_entity.type
_entity.pdbx_description
1 polymer ?
#
loop_
_entity_poly.entity_id
_entity_poly.type
_entity_poly.pdbx_seq_one_letter_code
_entity_poly.pdbx_strand_id
1 'polypeptide(L)'
;MHETTRQAARQRRRRRRLMIATSSGLAVTALLACLVVAMQPDRKEDTASAAATAVTDSRQTPPPPTTPGDKSSSPSPSATSASPKASASTPKASRSSSAAPSPSSASPRTAPATTSLAGRIRPKVTYPGVATVYEAGVGDGACSFGPSSDMMIAAMNTTDYETSRACGAYVRVHAANGNSVTVRITNECPLPCAPGQLDLSEQAFAKLAPTSTGRLAITWSLLSPAAAGTISIRYKTGSSAYWCGIQAIGHRNPLARLEVRTDNGWRQLARTGYNYFLSPDGSGCGGAIRLTDIYGQQLTINGIAVRPNVVQPTSTQFAQH
;
A
#
# COMPACT_ATOMS: atom_id res chain seq x y z
N MET A 1 44.35 -16.92 -34.74
CA MET A 1 42.94 -16.78 -34.31
C MET A 1 42.12 -18.08 -34.25
N HIS A 2 42.68 -19.30 -34.47
CA HIS A 2 41.87 -20.53 -34.59
C HIS A 2 41.54 -21.27 -33.26
N GLU A 3 42.09 -20.86 -32.13
CA GLU A 3 42.03 -21.65 -30.89
C GLU A 3 40.81 -21.31 -30.00
N THR A 4 40.46 -20.03 -29.92
CA THR A 4 39.29 -19.53 -29.16
C THR A 4 37.96 -20.11 -29.65
N THR A 5 37.81 -20.31 -30.97
CA THR A 5 36.60 -20.91 -31.57
C THR A 5 36.36 -22.35 -31.12
N ARG A 6 37.43 -23.14 -30.88
CA ARG A 6 37.31 -24.54 -30.42
C ARG A 6 36.83 -24.63 -28.98
N GLN A 7 37.20 -23.68 -28.11
CA GLN A 7 36.76 -23.64 -26.71
C GLN A 7 35.26 -23.29 -26.58
N ALA A 8 34.78 -22.29 -27.33
CA ALA A 8 33.36 -21.89 -27.32
C ALA A 8 32.42 -23.03 -27.74
N ALA A 9 32.81 -23.83 -28.75
CA ALA A 9 32.06 -25.00 -29.19
C ALA A 9 31.95 -26.08 -28.11
N ARG A 10 33.02 -26.33 -27.34
CA ARG A 10 33.03 -27.29 -26.21
C ARG A 10 32.10 -26.83 -25.08
N GLN A 11 32.11 -25.55 -24.71
CA GLN A 11 31.21 -25.01 -23.68
C GLN A 11 29.73 -25.11 -24.07
N ARG A 12 29.37 -24.78 -25.32
CA ARG A 12 27.98 -24.92 -25.82
C ARG A 12 27.49 -26.38 -25.75
N ARG A 13 28.32 -27.36 -26.13
CA ARG A 13 27.97 -28.79 -26.00
C ARG A 13 27.77 -29.22 -24.54
N ARG A 14 28.59 -28.72 -23.60
CA ARG A 14 28.46 -29.04 -22.16
C ARG A 14 27.15 -28.49 -21.57
N ARG A 15 26.78 -27.23 -21.87
CA ARG A 15 25.48 -26.66 -21.45
C ARG A 15 24.28 -27.41 -22.03
N ARG A 16 24.33 -27.82 -23.31
CA ARG A 16 23.22 -28.54 -23.96
C ARG A 16 22.98 -29.94 -23.37
N ARG A 17 24.03 -30.65 -22.92
CA ARG A 17 23.86 -31.92 -22.19
C ARG A 17 23.23 -31.73 -20.81
N LEU A 18 23.59 -30.67 -20.09
CA LEU A 18 23.05 -30.40 -18.75
C LEU A 18 21.53 -30.17 -18.77
N MET A 19 21.01 -29.40 -19.74
CA MET A 19 19.57 -29.11 -19.83
C MET A 19 18.70 -30.31 -20.27
N ILE A 20 19.30 -31.33 -20.91
CA ILE A 20 18.59 -32.57 -21.27
C ILE A 20 18.45 -33.48 -20.04
N ALA A 21 19.44 -33.51 -19.15
CA ALA A 21 19.38 -34.29 -17.91
C ALA A 21 18.29 -33.77 -16.95
N THR A 22 18.05 -32.46 -16.91
CA THR A 22 17.05 -31.85 -16.01
C THR A 22 15.60 -32.11 -16.41
N SER A 23 15.30 -32.29 -17.69
CA SER A 23 13.92 -32.55 -18.15
C SER A 23 13.45 -33.99 -17.92
N SER A 24 14.35 -34.96 -17.86
CA SER A 24 14.00 -36.37 -17.60
C SER A 24 13.61 -36.65 -16.14
N GLY A 25 14.14 -35.88 -15.18
CA GLY A 25 13.88 -36.12 -13.76
C GLY A 25 12.44 -35.83 -13.32
N LEU A 26 11.84 -34.75 -13.84
CA LEU A 26 10.51 -34.28 -13.40
C LEU A 26 9.34 -35.18 -13.85
N ALA A 27 9.50 -35.92 -14.97
CA ALA A 27 8.47 -36.81 -15.48
C ALA A 27 8.26 -38.04 -14.58
N VAL A 28 9.35 -38.61 -14.04
CA VAL A 28 9.30 -39.82 -13.22
C VAL A 28 8.63 -39.56 -11.86
N THR A 29 8.89 -38.39 -11.24
CA THR A 29 8.28 -38.01 -9.97
C THR A 29 6.78 -37.76 -10.07
N ALA A 30 6.29 -37.25 -11.21
CA ALA A 30 4.86 -37.01 -11.41
C ALA A 30 4.07 -38.33 -11.57
N LEU A 31 4.61 -39.30 -12.31
CA LEU A 31 3.99 -40.61 -12.52
C LEU A 31 3.83 -41.41 -11.21
N LEU A 32 4.82 -41.34 -10.31
CA LEU A 32 4.75 -42.00 -9.00
C LEU A 32 3.66 -41.40 -8.09
N ALA A 33 3.42 -40.09 -8.16
CA ALA A 33 2.39 -39.44 -7.35
C ALA A 33 0.97 -39.86 -7.74
N CYS A 34 0.69 -39.97 -9.05
CA CYS A 34 -0.64 -40.38 -9.55
C CYS A 34 -1.01 -41.82 -9.18
N LEU A 35 -0.02 -42.71 -9.06
CA LEU A 35 -0.24 -44.14 -8.82
C LEU A 35 -0.69 -44.47 -7.37
N VAL A 36 -0.36 -43.62 -6.40
CA VAL A 36 -0.73 -43.80 -4.99
C VAL A 36 -2.19 -43.40 -4.71
N VAL A 37 -2.75 -42.48 -5.49
CA VAL A 37 -4.14 -42.00 -5.32
C VAL A 37 -5.18 -43.02 -5.85
N ALA A 38 -4.78 -43.90 -6.77
CA ALA A 38 -5.68 -44.83 -7.46
C ALA A 38 -5.94 -46.16 -6.69
N MET A 39 -5.41 -46.33 -5.47
CA MET A 39 -5.38 -47.60 -4.75
C MET A 39 -5.80 -47.47 -3.28
N GLN A 40 -7.01 -46.97 -3.04
CA GLN A 40 -7.72 -47.17 -1.77
C GLN A 40 -9.06 -47.88 -2.05
N PRO A 41 -9.39 -48.97 -1.35
CA PRO A 41 -10.63 -49.71 -1.59
C PRO A 41 -11.83 -49.00 -0.96
N ASP A 42 -12.94 -48.95 -1.68
CA ASP A 42 -14.24 -48.55 -1.14
C ASP A 42 -14.61 -49.40 0.08
N ARG A 43 -15.10 -48.74 1.13
CA ARG A 43 -15.75 -49.41 2.26
C ARG A 43 -17.16 -48.86 2.44
N LYS A 44 -18.11 -49.58 1.86
CA LYS A 44 -19.55 -49.29 1.87
C LYS A 44 -20.26 -50.08 2.96
N GLU A 45 -21.21 -49.42 3.63
CA GLU A 45 -22.54 -49.88 4.12
C GLU A 45 -23.05 -48.74 5.04
N ASP A 46 -24.23 -48.14 4.83
CA ASP A 46 -25.61 -48.68 4.95
C ASP A 46 -25.97 -49.01 6.41
N THR A 47 -27.16 -48.73 6.98
CA THR A 47 -28.43 -48.09 6.50
C THR A 47 -29.22 -47.63 7.76
N ALA A 48 -30.30 -46.82 7.77
CA ALA A 48 -31.08 -46.09 6.76
C ALA A 48 -31.91 -44.94 7.41
N SER A 49 -32.45 -44.04 6.57
CA SER A 49 -33.77 -43.35 6.69
C SER A 49 -34.16 -42.50 7.92
N ALA A 50 -34.39 -41.21 7.67
CA ALA A 50 -35.68 -40.55 7.94
C ALA A 50 -35.87 -39.38 6.93
N ALA A 51 -37.11 -39.04 6.56
CA ALA A 51 -37.40 -38.09 5.46
C ALA A 51 -38.31 -36.92 5.88
N ALA A 52 -38.13 -35.76 5.23
CA ALA A 52 -39.13 -34.68 5.17
C ALA A 52 -38.88 -33.71 3.97
N THR A 53 -39.56 -34.01 2.85
CA THR A 53 -40.06 -33.09 1.80
C THR A 53 -39.54 -31.63 1.67
N ALA A 54 -39.03 -31.29 0.48
CA ALA A 54 -39.22 -29.98 -0.17
C ALA A 54 -39.32 -30.16 -1.71
N VAL A 55 -40.13 -29.33 -2.37
CA VAL A 55 -40.65 -29.51 -3.76
C VAL A 55 -40.92 -28.10 -4.33
N THR A 56 -40.76 -27.73 -5.61
CA THR A 56 -40.62 -28.48 -6.89
C THR A 56 -39.47 -27.94 -7.78
N ASP A 57 -39.25 -28.63 -8.91
CA ASP A 57 -38.88 -28.16 -10.27
C ASP A 57 -38.32 -26.73 -10.54
N SER A 58 -37.23 -26.56 -11.33
CA SER A 58 -37.06 -26.81 -12.80
C SER A 58 -37.84 -25.82 -13.69
N ARG A 59 -37.40 -25.37 -14.89
CA ARG A 59 -36.11 -25.41 -15.65
C ARG A 59 -36.37 -24.72 -17.01
N GLN A 60 -35.48 -23.86 -17.56
CA GLN A 60 -35.14 -23.72 -19.02
C GLN A 60 -34.37 -22.43 -19.41
N THR A 61 -33.76 -22.44 -20.60
CA THR A 61 -32.90 -21.40 -21.26
C THR A 61 -32.66 -21.82 -22.74
N PRO A 62 -32.33 -20.97 -23.76
CA PRO A 62 -32.38 -19.50 -23.93
C PRO A 62 -33.68 -19.04 -24.69
N PRO A 63 -33.80 -18.39 -25.90
CA PRO A 63 -32.90 -17.98 -27.02
C PRO A 63 -32.89 -16.45 -27.40
N PRO A 64 -32.23 -15.99 -28.49
CA PRO A 64 -32.14 -14.56 -28.92
C PRO A 64 -32.79 -14.33 -30.34
N PRO A 65 -32.51 -13.30 -31.18
CA PRO A 65 -31.71 -12.05 -31.03
C PRO A 65 -32.36 -10.74 -31.60
N THR A 66 -31.68 -9.59 -31.54
CA THR A 66 -31.35 -8.70 -32.71
C THR A 66 -30.61 -7.40 -32.33
N THR A 67 -29.95 -6.76 -33.31
CA THR A 67 -29.39 -5.40 -33.30
C THR A 67 -29.69 -4.76 -34.66
N PRO A 68 -29.95 -3.44 -34.74
CA PRO A 68 -28.95 -2.47 -35.22
C PRO A 68 -28.99 -1.15 -34.42
N GLY A 69 -28.15 -0.12 -34.62
CA GLY A 69 -27.00 0.07 -35.52
C GLY A 69 -26.71 1.59 -35.68
N ASP A 70 -25.56 1.93 -36.29
CA ASP A 70 -25.17 3.29 -36.74
C ASP A 70 -24.92 4.40 -35.68
N LYS A 71 -24.14 5.47 -35.95
CA LYS A 71 -22.85 5.63 -36.69
C LYS A 71 -22.33 7.07 -36.48
N SER A 72 -21.00 7.25 -36.42
CA SER A 72 -20.29 8.54 -36.66
C SER A 72 -20.58 9.69 -35.66
N SER A 73 -19.82 10.79 -35.55
CA SER A 73 -18.57 11.24 -36.20
C SER A 73 -17.66 11.94 -35.17
N SER A 74 -16.34 11.91 -35.38
CA SER A 74 -15.45 12.99 -34.91
C SER A 74 -15.42 14.11 -35.96
N PRO A 75 -15.11 15.37 -35.60
CA PRO A 75 -13.71 15.79 -35.80
C PRO A 75 -13.14 16.72 -34.72
N SER A 76 -11.80 16.73 -34.64
CA SER A 76 -11.02 17.80 -34.02
C SER A 76 -10.55 18.81 -35.08
N PRO A 77 -10.45 20.12 -34.77
CA PRO A 77 -9.59 21.05 -35.48
C PRO A 77 -8.31 21.38 -34.68
N SER A 78 -7.18 21.47 -35.37
CA SER A 78 -5.88 21.81 -34.79
C SER A 78 -5.50 23.27 -35.00
N ALA A 79 -4.68 23.78 -34.06
CA ALA A 79 -3.74 24.90 -34.21
C ALA A 79 -4.26 26.31 -34.53
N THR A 80 -3.79 27.28 -33.75
CA THR A 80 -2.92 28.34 -34.31
C THR A 80 -2.00 28.94 -33.24
N SER A 81 -0.86 29.48 -33.67
CA SER A 81 0.19 30.01 -32.80
C SER A 81 0.10 31.54 -32.66
N ALA A 82 0.40 32.08 -31.48
CA ALA A 82 0.92 33.43 -31.34
C ALA A 82 1.76 33.58 -30.06
N SER A 83 3.02 33.99 -30.19
CA SER A 83 3.84 34.44 -29.06
C SER A 83 4.81 35.54 -29.52
N PRO A 84 4.60 36.77 -29.03
CA PRO A 84 5.61 37.81 -28.98
C PRO A 84 5.79 38.35 -27.54
N LYS A 85 6.92 38.93 -27.14
CA LYS A 85 8.27 38.98 -27.74
C LYS A 85 9.19 39.53 -26.64
N ALA A 86 10.35 38.91 -26.41
CA ALA A 86 11.33 39.47 -25.47
C ALA A 86 11.89 40.80 -26.02
N SER A 87 12.01 41.81 -25.15
CA SER A 87 12.65 43.08 -25.49
C SER A 87 13.82 43.32 -24.54
N ALA A 88 15.04 43.16 -25.04
CA ALA A 88 16.27 43.42 -24.31
C ALA A 88 16.72 44.86 -24.52
N SER A 89 17.21 45.52 -23.47
CA SER A 89 17.87 46.83 -23.58
C SER A 89 19.05 46.94 -22.61
N THR A 90 20.19 47.37 -23.16
CA THR A 90 21.49 47.53 -22.49
C THR A 90 22.35 48.47 -23.33
N PRO A 91 23.33 49.17 -22.74
CA PRO A 91 23.26 49.94 -21.51
C PRO A 91 23.76 51.39 -21.74
N LYS A 92 23.67 52.28 -20.74
CA LYS A 92 24.44 53.54 -20.76
C LYS A 92 24.96 53.87 -19.37
N ALA A 93 26.25 54.14 -19.27
CA ALA A 93 26.93 54.44 -18.01
C ALA A 93 26.98 55.94 -17.70
N SER A 94 26.96 56.27 -16.41
CA SER A 94 27.47 57.52 -15.84
C SER A 94 28.34 57.19 -14.62
N ARG A 95 29.14 58.15 -14.13
CA ARG A 95 30.28 57.87 -13.23
C ARG A 95 30.03 58.34 -11.79
N SER A 96 30.43 57.46 -10.86
CA SER A 96 31.17 57.73 -9.60
C SER A 96 30.76 58.90 -8.70
N SER A 97 30.46 58.59 -7.43
CA SER A 97 30.91 59.38 -6.29
C SER A 97 31.12 58.53 -5.02
N SER A 98 32.11 58.95 -4.22
CA SER A 98 32.48 58.63 -2.82
C SER A 98 32.06 57.31 -2.14
N ALA A 99 33.04 56.65 -1.52
CA ALA A 99 32.84 55.50 -0.63
C ALA A 99 32.55 55.92 0.83
N ALA A 100 31.78 55.08 1.53
CA ALA A 100 31.67 55.04 2.98
C ALA A 100 31.56 53.57 3.44
N PRO A 101 32.14 53.18 4.60
CA PRO A 101 32.17 51.78 5.03
C PRO A 101 30.86 51.34 5.70
N SER A 102 29.98 50.69 4.95
CA SER A 102 28.83 49.98 5.54
C SER A 102 29.30 48.74 6.33
N PRO A 103 28.72 48.46 7.51
CA PRO A 103 29.08 47.29 8.30
C PRO A 103 28.65 45.98 7.62
N SER A 104 29.41 44.90 7.84
CA SER A 104 29.13 43.58 7.29
C SER A 104 27.83 42.98 7.84
N SER A 105 26.72 43.20 7.13
CA SER A 105 25.46 42.48 7.35
C SER A 105 25.68 40.98 7.15
N ALA A 106 25.80 40.24 8.25
CA ALA A 106 25.94 38.79 8.22
C ALA A 106 24.73 38.16 7.52
N SER A 107 24.98 37.50 6.38
CA SER A 107 23.91 36.83 5.63
C SER A 107 23.20 35.81 6.54
N PRO A 108 21.86 35.85 6.65
CA PRO A 108 21.14 34.99 7.58
C PRO A 108 21.34 33.52 7.19
N ARG A 109 22.18 32.82 7.96
CA ARG A 109 22.55 31.42 7.74
C ARG A 109 21.28 30.57 7.75
N THR A 110 20.79 30.18 6.56
CA THR A 110 19.58 29.38 6.39
C THR A 110 19.65 28.16 7.28
N ALA A 111 18.81 28.12 8.33
CA ALA A 111 18.71 26.95 9.18
C ALA A 111 18.29 25.75 8.30
N PRO A 112 18.89 24.57 8.47
CA PRO A 112 18.49 23.40 7.71
C PRO A 112 17.01 23.13 8.00
N ALA A 113 16.18 23.23 6.97
CA ALA A 113 14.75 22.98 7.11
C ALA A 113 14.56 21.56 7.68
N THR A 114 13.89 21.45 8.82
CA THR A 114 13.54 20.17 9.43
C THR A 114 12.50 19.48 8.56
N THR A 115 12.98 18.70 7.57
CA THR A 115 12.14 17.96 6.62
C THR A 115 11.15 17.10 7.38
N SER A 116 9.89 17.53 7.40
CA SER A 116 8.85 16.92 8.21
C SER A 116 8.69 15.44 7.84
N LEU A 117 8.59 14.59 8.87
CA LEU A 117 8.31 13.18 8.68
C LEU A 117 6.83 12.92 8.34
N ALA A 118 5.95 13.88 8.62
CA ALA A 118 4.57 13.91 8.15
C ALA A 118 4.52 14.17 6.63
N GLY A 119 3.60 13.48 5.95
CA GLY A 119 3.39 13.62 4.51
C GLY A 119 2.29 14.63 4.18
N ARG A 120 1.34 14.17 3.35
CA ARG A 120 0.06 14.81 3.06
C ARG A 120 -0.82 14.97 4.29
N ILE A 121 -1.01 13.88 5.04
CA ILE A 121 -1.74 13.88 6.32
C ILE A 121 -0.82 14.37 7.45
N ARG A 122 -1.28 15.35 8.23
CA ARG A 122 -0.47 16.10 9.19
C ARG A 122 -1.19 16.28 10.53
N PRO A 123 -0.46 16.29 11.66
CA PRO A 123 -1.03 16.64 12.97
C PRO A 123 -1.58 18.07 12.98
N LYS A 124 -2.64 18.30 13.76
CA LYS A 124 -3.25 19.63 13.98
C LYS A 124 -3.76 20.35 12.71
N VAL A 125 -3.96 19.62 11.62
CA VAL A 125 -4.63 20.12 10.40
C VAL A 125 -6.02 19.49 10.30
N THR A 126 -7.02 20.33 10.02
CA THR A 126 -8.37 19.89 9.64
C THR A 126 -8.51 20.02 8.13
N TYR A 127 -8.92 18.95 7.48
CA TYR A 127 -9.07 18.82 6.03
C TYR A 127 -10.56 18.92 5.68
N PRO A 128 -10.98 19.83 4.80
CA PRO A 128 -12.30 19.75 4.18
C PRO A 128 -12.34 18.57 3.20
N GLY A 129 -13.50 17.94 3.06
CA GLY A 129 -13.62 16.78 2.19
C GLY A 129 -15.05 16.32 1.98
N VAL A 130 -15.16 15.12 1.40
CA VAL A 130 -16.43 14.43 1.19
C VAL A 130 -16.26 12.99 1.68
N ALA A 131 -17.28 12.47 2.36
CA ALA A 131 -17.46 11.04 2.58
C ALA A 131 -18.32 10.47 1.45
N THR A 132 -17.88 9.36 0.86
CA THR A 132 -18.74 8.42 0.12
C THR A 132 -18.83 7.10 0.88
N VAL A 133 -19.61 6.14 0.39
CA VAL A 133 -19.79 4.82 1.01
C VAL A 133 -19.45 3.71 0.01
N TYR A 134 -18.74 2.67 0.48
CA TYR A 134 -18.37 1.51 -0.34
C TYR A 134 -18.53 0.17 0.39
N GLU A 135 -18.78 -0.89 -0.38
CA GLU A 135 -18.77 -2.28 0.07
C GLU A 135 -17.33 -2.71 0.41
N ALA A 136 -16.95 -2.57 1.68
CA ALA A 136 -15.57 -2.80 2.11
C ALA A 136 -15.15 -4.28 2.23
N GLY A 137 -16.04 -5.22 1.93
CA GLY A 137 -15.82 -6.66 2.08
C GLY A 137 -15.42 -7.01 3.52
N VAL A 138 -14.28 -7.68 3.69
CA VAL A 138 -13.70 -7.96 5.03
C VAL A 138 -12.84 -6.82 5.59
N GLY A 139 -12.61 -5.75 4.83
CA GLY A 139 -11.89 -4.55 5.30
C GLY A 139 -10.36 -4.57 5.19
N ASP A 140 -9.77 -5.61 4.59
CA ASP A 140 -8.31 -5.80 4.44
C ASP A 140 -7.64 -4.65 3.65
N GLY A 141 -8.20 -4.36 2.46
CA GLY A 141 -7.86 -3.23 1.60
C GLY A 141 -6.43 -3.20 1.08
N ALA A 142 -6.08 -2.12 0.38
CA ALA A 142 -4.72 -1.88 -0.12
C ALA A 142 -3.66 -1.94 1.01
N CYS A 143 -3.99 -1.53 2.24
CA CYS A 143 -3.08 -1.60 3.37
C CYS A 143 -2.76 -3.02 3.86
N SER A 144 -3.42 -4.04 3.32
CA SER A 144 -3.09 -5.46 3.54
C SER A 144 -3.00 -5.82 5.03
N PHE A 145 -3.95 -5.37 5.86
CA PHE A 145 -3.92 -5.57 7.32
C PHE A 145 -4.56 -6.89 7.77
N GLY A 146 -5.31 -7.57 6.93
CA GLY A 146 -6.29 -8.60 7.30
C GLY A 146 -7.65 -7.99 7.70
N PRO A 147 -8.66 -8.84 7.99
CA PRO A 147 -10.02 -8.38 8.28
C PRO A 147 -10.14 -7.35 9.42
N SER A 148 -11.11 -6.42 9.32
CA SER A 148 -11.47 -5.50 10.41
C SER A 148 -12.73 -5.99 11.12
N SER A 149 -12.65 -6.25 12.43
CA SER A 149 -13.75 -6.81 13.22
C SER A 149 -14.88 -5.83 13.52
N ASP A 150 -14.59 -4.53 13.47
CA ASP A 150 -15.49 -3.41 13.79
C ASP A 150 -16.05 -2.70 12.56
N MET A 151 -15.44 -2.95 11.40
CA MET A 151 -15.62 -2.19 10.15
C MET A 151 -15.55 -0.66 10.32
N MET A 152 -14.86 -0.13 11.32
CA MET A 152 -14.65 1.33 11.50
C MET A 152 -13.46 1.79 10.64
N ILE A 153 -13.63 1.69 9.32
CA ILE A 153 -12.56 1.82 8.34
C ILE A 153 -12.91 2.76 7.19
N ALA A 154 -11.87 3.23 6.50
CA ALA A 154 -12.01 4.03 5.29
C ALA A 154 -10.92 3.71 4.25
N ALA A 155 -11.28 3.91 2.99
CA ALA A 155 -10.34 4.15 1.90
C ALA A 155 -9.98 5.63 1.83
N MET A 156 -8.71 5.94 1.58
CA MET A 156 -8.24 7.30 1.37
C MET A 156 -7.84 7.50 -0.09
N ASN A 157 -8.15 8.67 -0.67
CA ASN A 157 -7.80 8.98 -2.06
C ASN A 157 -6.28 8.81 -2.33
N THR A 158 -5.88 8.38 -3.53
CA THR A 158 -4.47 8.16 -3.92
C THR A 158 -3.52 9.29 -3.51
N THR A 159 -3.96 10.55 -3.60
CA THR A 159 -3.10 11.71 -3.30
C THR A 159 -2.77 11.77 -1.81
N ASP A 160 -3.73 11.55 -0.92
CA ASP A 160 -3.51 11.56 0.54
C ASP A 160 -3.03 10.20 1.09
N TYR A 161 -3.35 9.11 0.40
CA TYR A 161 -2.86 7.75 0.70
C TYR A 161 -1.33 7.65 0.61
N GLU A 162 -0.75 8.38 -0.35
CA GLU A 162 0.68 8.67 -0.50
C GLU A 162 1.56 7.39 -0.40
N THR A 163 1.31 6.43 -1.30
CA THR A 163 2.02 5.13 -1.37
C THR A 163 2.01 4.40 -0.02
N SER A 164 0.82 4.23 0.55
CA SER A 164 0.55 3.65 1.88
C SER A 164 1.07 4.41 3.10
N ARG A 165 1.60 5.64 2.99
CA ARG A 165 1.99 6.43 4.18
C ARG A 165 0.79 6.75 5.10
N ALA A 166 -0.43 6.76 4.57
CA ALA A 166 -1.66 6.88 5.36
C ALA A 166 -2.11 5.58 6.06
N CYS A 167 -1.59 4.41 5.69
CA CYS A 167 -2.09 3.15 6.22
C CYS A 167 -1.94 3.03 7.74
N GLY A 168 -3.02 2.64 8.40
CA GLY A 168 -3.08 2.52 9.86
C GLY A 168 -3.24 3.86 10.58
N ALA A 169 -3.31 4.99 9.86
CA ALA A 169 -3.71 6.25 10.46
C ALA A 169 -5.15 6.17 10.98
N TYR A 170 -5.39 6.78 12.15
CA TYR A 170 -6.74 7.02 12.65
C TYR A 170 -7.13 8.46 12.35
N VAL A 171 -8.28 8.66 11.72
CA VAL A 171 -8.85 10.00 11.48
C VAL A 171 -10.19 10.13 12.18
N ARG A 172 -10.49 11.33 12.70
CA ARG A 172 -11.85 11.68 13.10
C ARG A 172 -12.51 12.40 11.94
N VAL A 173 -13.69 11.91 11.55
CA VAL A 173 -14.55 12.51 10.53
C VAL A 173 -15.72 13.19 11.23
N HIS A 174 -16.01 14.43 10.84
CA HIS A 174 -17.13 15.24 11.34
C HIS A 174 -18.04 15.63 10.18
N ALA A 175 -19.34 15.45 10.36
CA ALA A 175 -20.38 15.90 9.42
C ALA A 175 -21.05 17.19 9.92
N ALA A 176 -21.64 17.96 9.00
CA ALA A 176 -22.25 19.27 9.31
C ALA A 176 -23.47 19.19 10.25
N ASN A 177 -24.05 18.00 10.44
CA ASN A 177 -25.12 17.73 11.40
C ASN A 177 -24.63 17.48 12.84
N GLY A 178 -23.31 17.63 13.10
CA GLY A 178 -22.70 17.41 14.41
C GLY A 178 -22.26 15.96 14.68
N ASN A 179 -22.69 15.00 13.86
CA ASN A 179 -22.25 13.61 13.99
C ASN A 179 -20.75 13.47 13.69
N SER A 180 -20.10 12.51 14.35
CA SER A 180 -18.70 12.19 14.09
C SER A 180 -18.40 10.71 14.28
N VAL A 181 -17.37 10.23 13.57
CA VAL A 181 -16.87 8.85 13.66
C VAL A 181 -15.34 8.88 13.64
N THR A 182 -14.71 7.91 14.30
CA THR A 182 -13.26 7.68 14.16
C THR A 182 -13.06 6.42 13.34
N VAL A 183 -12.26 6.51 12.28
CA VAL A 183 -11.99 5.41 11.35
C VAL A 183 -10.49 5.20 11.16
N ARG A 184 -10.11 3.94 10.90
CA ARG A 184 -8.76 3.54 10.50
C ARG A 184 -8.65 3.50 8.98
N ILE A 185 -7.60 4.10 8.42
CA ILE A 185 -7.32 3.98 6.98
C ILE A 185 -6.75 2.59 6.69
N THR A 186 -7.53 1.75 5.97
CA THR A 186 -7.12 0.40 5.55
C THR A 186 -7.10 0.20 4.03
N ASN A 187 -7.62 1.15 3.26
CA ASN A 187 -7.70 1.02 1.80
C ASN A 187 -7.25 2.29 1.06
N GLU A 188 -6.99 2.14 -0.24
CA GLU A 188 -6.82 3.24 -1.19
C GLU A 188 -8.10 3.38 -2.01
N CYS A 189 -8.59 4.61 -2.20
CA CYS A 189 -9.56 4.91 -3.24
C CYS A 189 -8.81 5.54 -4.43
N PRO A 190 -8.72 4.87 -5.59
CA PRO A 190 -8.12 5.46 -6.78
C PRO A 190 -8.98 6.61 -7.34
N LEU A 191 -8.52 7.26 -8.41
CA LEU A 191 -9.35 8.18 -9.17
C LEU A 191 -10.66 7.48 -9.58
N PRO A 192 -11.84 8.12 -9.42
CA PRO A 192 -12.03 9.57 -9.30
C PRO A 192 -12.06 10.16 -7.87
N CYS A 193 -11.69 9.42 -6.82
CA CYS A 193 -11.64 10.00 -5.46
C CYS A 193 -10.70 11.24 -5.41
N ALA A 194 -11.26 12.37 -5.00
CA ALA A 194 -10.54 13.65 -4.95
C ALA A 194 -9.65 13.78 -3.69
N PRO A 195 -8.61 14.63 -3.70
CA PRO A 195 -7.90 15.04 -2.48
C PRO A 195 -8.88 15.51 -1.39
N GLY A 196 -8.65 15.09 -0.15
CA GLY A 196 -9.58 15.29 0.97
C GLY A 196 -10.79 14.33 1.02
N GLN A 197 -11.10 13.58 -0.05
CA GLN A 197 -12.16 12.56 -0.03
C GLN A 197 -11.74 11.33 0.77
N LEU A 198 -12.69 10.81 1.55
CA LEU A 198 -12.64 9.50 2.20
C LEU A 198 -13.80 8.66 1.65
N ASP A 199 -13.55 7.38 1.37
CA ASP A 199 -14.60 6.41 1.10
C ASP A 199 -14.79 5.58 2.37
N LEU A 200 -15.96 5.61 2.98
CA LEU A 200 -16.23 4.98 4.27
C LEU A 200 -16.88 3.60 4.06
N SER A 201 -16.60 2.65 4.95
CA SER A 201 -17.46 1.47 5.06
C SER A 201 -18.90 1.88 5.37
N GLU A 202 -19.87 1.04 5.01
CA GLU A 202 -21.29 1.25 5.36
C GLU A 202 -21.48 1.50 6.85
N GLN A 203 -20.78 0.72 7.69
CA GLN A 203 -20.88 0.77 9.15
C GLN A 203 -20.33 2.09 9.72
N ALA A 204 -19.29 2.66 9.10
CA ALA A 204 -18.73 3.96 9.47
C ALA A 204 -19.56 5.13 8.92
N PHE A 205 -20.04 5.03 7.67
CA PHE A 205 -20.90 6.06 7.06
C PHE A 205 -22.22 6.20 7.84
N ALA A 206 -22.81 5.08 8.26
CA ALA A 206 -24.02 5.02 9.09
C ALA A 206 -23.90 5.73 10.46
N LYS A 207 -22.68 6.07 10.93
CA LYS A 207 -22.48 6.91 12.11
C LYS A 207 -22.61 8.42 11.82
N LEU A 208 -22.61 8.82 10.55
CA LEU A 208 -22.71 10.22 10.11
C LEU A 208 -24.08 10.53 9.52
N ALA A 209 -24.57 9.69 8.61
CA ALA A 209 -25.86 9.82 7.92
C ALA A 209 -26.37 8.45 7.42
N PRO A 210 -27.66 8.30 7.05
CA PRO A 210 -28.16 7.09 6.39
C PRO A 210 -27.36 6.78 5.12
N THR A 211 -27.02 5.52 4.88
CA THR A 211 -26.18 5.11 3.72
C THR A 211 -26.79 5.49 2.38
N SER A 212 -28.13 5.55 2.28
CA SER A 212 -28.87 6.07 1.12
C SER A 212 -28.58 7.53 0.77
N THR A 213 -27.92 8.29 1.65
CA THR A 213 -27.39 9.63 1.33
C THR A 213 -26.27 9.55 0.28
N GLY A 214 -25.49 8.46 0.28
CA GLY A 214 -24.42 8.15 -0.68
C GLY A 214 -23.17 9.05 -0.65
N ARG A 215 -23.34 10.36 -0.44
CA ARG A 215 -22.30 11.37 -0.50
C ARG A 215 -22.58 12.50 0.51
N LEU A 216 -21.62 12.79 1.38
CA LEU A 216 -21.80 13.72 2.51
C LEU A 216 -20.61 14.67 2.65
N ALA A 217 -20.86 15.97 2.78
CA ALA A 217 -19.80 16.95 3.06
C ALA A 217 -19.26 16.76 4.49
N ILE A 218 -17.94 16.69 4.64
CA ILE A 218 -17.26 16.43 5.91
C ILE A 218 -16.07 17.36 6.13
N THR A 219 -15.61 17.40 7.37
CA THR A 219 -14.22 17.70 7.69
C THR A 219 -13.59 16.51 8.40
N TRP A 220 -12.27 16.35 8.32
CA TRP A 220 -11.56 15.33 9.08
C TRP A 220 -10.19 15.79 9.57
N SER A 221 -9.69 15.15 10.63
CA SER A 221 -8.38 15.43 11.22
C SER A 221 -7.70 14.15 11.70
N LEU A 222 -6.36 14.16 11.74
CA LEU A 222 -5.55 13.04 12.23
C LEU A 222 -5.64 12.92 13.76
N LEU A 223 -5.76 11.70 14.27
CA LEU A 223 -5.74 11.37 15.70
C LEU A 223 -4.50 10.54 16.10
N SER A 224 -4.16 10.62 17.39
CA SER A 224 -3.39 9.60 18.11
C SER A 224 -4.27 8.98 19.22
N PRO A 225 -4.88 7.80 19.00
CA PRO A 225 -5.80 7.22 19.99
C PRO A 225 -5.08 6.64 21.22
N ALA A 226 -5.49 7.08 22.42
CA ALA A 226 -5.01 6.54 23.70
C ALA A 226 -5.23 5.01 23.83
N ALA A 227 -6.37 4.52 23.33
CA ALA A 227 -6.82 3.13 23.45
C ALA A 227 -6.21 2.15 22.43
N ALA A 228 -5.33 2.62 21.54
CA ALA A 228 -4.59 1.72 20.66
C ALA A 228 -3.61 0.86 21.47
N GLY A 229 -3.72 -0.47 21.35
CA GLY A 229 -2.88 -1.47 22.05
C GLY A 229 -1.40 -1.44 21.63
N THR A 230 -0.68 -2.54 21.77
CA THR A 230 0.73 -2.58 21.33
C THR A 230 0.88 -2.81 19.83
N ILE A 231 2.02 -2.40 19.28
CA ILE A 231 2.40 -2.65 17.90
C ILE A 231 2.66 -4.15 17.73
N SER A 232 2.24 -4.70 16.59
CA SER A 232 2.61 -6.04 16.12
C SER A 232 3.40 -5.95 14.83
N ILE A 233 4.29 -6.91 14.58
CA ILE A 233 5.02 -7.06 13.31
C ILE A 233 4.53 -8.31 12.59
N ARG A 234 4.27 -8.20 11.27
CA ARG A 234 4.04 -9.34 10.39
C ARG A 234 5.08 -9.37 9.28
N TYR A 235 5.68 -10.53 9.07
CA TYR A 235 6.46 -10.83 7.87
C TYR A 235 5.52 -11.30 6.76
N LYS A 236 5.68 -10.79 5.53
CA LYS A 236 4.84 -11.18 4.39
C LYS A 236 5.03 -12.66 4.05
N THR A 237 3.98 -13.32 3.56
CA THR A 237 4.08 -14.62 2.86
C THR A 237 5.22 -14.59 1.83
N GLY A 238 6.13 -15.56 1.90
CA GLY A 238 7.36 -15.62 1.11
C GLY A 238 8.62 -15.04 1.78
N SER A 239 8.51 -14.44 2.98
CA SER A 239 9.68 -13.94 3.71
C SER A 239 10.59 -15.08 4.21
N SER A 240 11.90 -14.81 4.21
CA SER A 240 12.98 -15.69 4.66
C SER A 240 14.18 -14.86 5.13
N ALA A 241 15.33 -15.49 5.36
CA ALA A 241 16.60 -14.78 5.56
C ALA A 241 17.16 -14.12 4.28
N TYR A 242 16.69 -14.53 3.09
CA TYR A 242 17.22 -14.06 1.79
C TYR A 242 16.38 -12.96 1.13
N TRP A 243 15.15 -12.76 1.62
CA TRP A 243 14.22 -11.72 1.18
C TRP A 243 13.15 -11.57 2.26
N CYS A 244 12.76 -10.35 2.63
CA CYS A 244 11.56 -10.17 3.46
C CYS A 244 10.78 -8.89 3.15
N GLY A 245 9.47 -8.98 3.35
CA GLY A 245 8.58 -7.82 3.49
C GLY A 245 8.11 -7.73 4.94
N ILE A 246 8.24 -6.56 5.56
CA ILE A 246 7.88 -6.31 6.97
C ILE A 246 6.72 -5.32 7.04
N GLN A 247 5.68 -5.63 7.78
CA GLN A 247 4.56 -4.75 8.07
C GLN A 247 4.46 -4.51 9.59
N ALA A 248 4.31 -3.25 9.98
CA ALA A 248 3.89 -2.90 11.34
C ALA A 248 2.36 -2.73 11.38
N ILE A 249 1.74 -3.18 12.46
CA ILE A 249 0.29 -3.23 12.66
C ILE A 249 -0.03 -2.63 14.03
N GLY A 250 -1.11 -1.86 14.14
CA GLY A 250 -1.60 -1.33 15.42
C GLY A 250 -0.84 -0.10 15.95
N HIS A 251 0.08 0.49 15.20
CA HIS A 251 0.71 1.76 15.56
C HIS A 251 -0.34 2.89 15.64
N ARG A 252 -0.31 3.70 16.72
CA ARG A 252 -1.32 4.75 16.95
C ARG A 252 -1.11 6.02 16.11
N ASN A 253 0.15 6.27 15.74
CA ASN A 253 0.58 7.36 14.88
C ASN A 253 0.91 6.81 13.48
N PRO A 254 0.75 7.58 12.39
CA PRO A 254 1.21 7.15 11.07
C PRO A 254 2.72 6.85 11.05
N LEU A 255 3.12 5.74 10.43
CA LEU A 255 4.51 5.29 10.41
C LEU A 255 5.28 5.91 9.23
N ALA A 256 6.23 6.79 9.55
CA ALA A 256 7.06 7.47 8.55
C ALA A 256 8.17 6.56 7.98
N ARG A 257 8.83 5.74 8.82
CA ARG A 257 9.95 4.87 8.42
C ARG A 257 9.91 3.53 9.16
N LEU A 258 10.35 2.48 8.48
CA LEU A 258 10.77 1.20 9.07
C LEU A 258 12.21 0.94 8.62
N GLU A 259 13.06 0.59 9.57
CA GLU A 259 14.48 0.31 9.36
C GLU A 259 14.83 -1.04 10.01
N VAL A 260 15.85 -1.72 9.48
CA VAL A 260 16.39 -2.96 10.05
C VAL A 260 17.86 -2.80 10.39
N ARG A 261 18.32 -3.48 11.45
CA ARG A 261 19.73 -3.57 11.80
C ARG A 261 20.42 -4.57 10.87
N THR A 262 21.37 -4.07 10.09
CA THR A 262 22.35 -4.85 9.33
C THR A 262 23.72 -4.69 10.02
N ASP A 263 24.76 -5.39 9.57
CA ASP A 263 26.12 -5.23 10.14
C ASP A 263 26.60 -3.78 10.05
N ASN A 264 26.38 -3.16 8.88
CA ASN A 264 26.76 -1.79 8.54
C ASN A 264 25.92 -0.68 9.20
N GLY A 265 24.94 -1.01 10.05
CA GLY A 265 24.16 -0.03 10.82
C GLY A 265 22.65 -0.22 10.69
N TRP A 266 21.91 0.88 10.71
CA TRP A 266 20.47 0.88 10.43
C TRP A 266 20.21 1.15 8.95
N ARG A 267 19.43 0.27 8.31
CA ARG A 267 19.03 0.38 6.91
C ARG A 267 17.54 0.67 6.81
N GLN A 268 17.18 1.84 6.29
CA GLN A 268 15.79 2.13 5.93
C GLN A 268 15.33 1.23 4.78
N LEU A 269 14.16 0.62 4.94
CA LEU A 269 13.52 -0.21 3.92
C LEU A 269 12.52 0.61 3.08
N ALA A 270 12.30 0.17 1.84
CA ALA A 270 11.37 0.85 0.93
C ALA A 270 9.92 0.43 1.21
N ARG A 271 9.04 1.40 1.50
CA ARG A 271 7.59 1.24 1.65
C ARG A 271 6.94 0.97 0.28
N THR A 272 6.10 -0.04 0.18
CA THR A 272 5.29 -0.34 -1.02
C THR A 272 3.92 0.35 -0.98
N GLY A 273 3.21 0.40 -2.12
CA GLY A 273 1.81 0.83 -2.16
C GLY A 273 0.85 -0.05 -1.34
N TYR A 274 1.29 -1.25 -0.93
CA TYR A 274 0.51 -2.22 -0.15
C TYR A 274 0.97 -2.36 1.31
N ASN A 275 1.58 -1.32 1.88
CA ASN A 275 1.94 -1.23 3.30
C ASN A 275 2.87 -2.35 3.84
N TYR A 276 3.81 -2.80 3.01
CA TYR A 276 4.97 -3.57 3.47
C TYR A 276 6.26 -2.81 3.15
N PHE A 277 7.28 -3.02 3.97
CA PHE A 277 8.62 -2.48 3.82
C PHE A 277 9.56 -3.61 3.39
N LEU A 278 10.24 -3.47 2.24
CA LEU A 278 10.99 -4.58 1.64
C LEU A 278 12.49 -4.49 1.91
N SER A 279 13.10 -5.64 2.26
CA SER A 279 14.52 -5.92 2.16
C SER A 279 14.72 -6.97 1.03
N PRO A 280 14.99 -6.56 -0.22
CA PRO A 280 15.00 -7.44 -1.39
C PRO A 280 16.13 -8.49 -1.40
N ASP A 281 17.18 -8.21 -0.63
CA ASP A 281 18.44 -8.95 -0.52
C ASP A 281 18.59 -9.66 0.84
N GLY A 282 17.55 -9.67 1.68
CA GLY A 282 17.55 -10.37 2.96
C GLY A 282 18.28 -9.66 4.11
N SER A 283 19.17 -8.70 3.82
CA SER A 283 19.94 -7.98 4.84
C SER A 283 19.04 -7.38 5.92
N GLY A 284 19.26 -7.81 7.18
CA GLY A 284 18.51 -7.37 8.36
C GLY A 284 17.17 -8.09 8.62
N CYS A 285 16.74 -9.02 7.76
CA CYS A 285 15.55 -9.84 8.01
C CYS A 285 15.75 -10.73 9.26
N GLY A 286 14.80 -10.68 10.20
CA GLY A 286 14.93 -11.32 11.52
C GLY A 286 15.70 -10.51 12.57
N GLY A 287 16.53 -9.56 12.13
CA GLY A 287 17.28 -8.65 13.00
C GLY A 287 16.41 -7.60 13.68
N ALA A 288 17.03 -6.74 14.49
CA ALA A 288 16.32 -5.66 15.18
C ALA A 288 15.64 -4.70 14.19
N ILE A 289 14.43 -4.27 14.53
CA ILE A 289 13.60 -3.37 13.72
C ILE A 289 13.48 -2.04 14.45
N ARG A 290 13.67 -0.93 13.73
CA ARG A 290 13.38 0.42 14.23
C ARG A 290 12.22 1.03 13.48
N LEU A 291 11.23 1.50 14.23
CA LEU A 291 10.04 2.17 13.72
C LEU A 291 10.16 3.66 14.04
N THR A 292 9.93 4.53 13.04
CA THR A 292 9.85 5.99 13.25
C THR A 292 8.49 6.49 12.80
N ASP A 293 7.75 7.17 13.68
CA ASP A 293 6.47 7.80 13.32
C ASP A 293 6.65 9.19 12.69
N ILE A 294 5.53 9.82 12.30
CA ILE A 294 5.54 11.18 11.73
C ILE A 294 5.90 12.30 12.73
N TYR A 295 5.90 12.01 14.04
CA TYR A 295 6.29 12.95 15.10
C TYR A 295 7.80 12.87 15.38
N GLY A 296 8.47 11.81 14.90
CA GLY A 296 9.91 11.58 15.03
C GLY A 296 10.30 10.69 16.21
N GLN A 297 9.34 10.11 16.93
CA GLN A 297 9.67 9.12 17.95
C GLN A 297 10.19 7.85 17.27
N GLN A 298 11.31 7.33 17.80
CA GLN A 298 11.88 6.05 17.38
C GLN A 298 11.57 4.98 18.44
N LEU A 299 11.09 3.82 17.99
CA LEU A 299 10.92 2.61 18.80
C LEU A 299 11.82 1.51 18.23
N THR A 300 12.59 0.85 19.09
CA THR A 300 13.42 -0.31 18.71
C THR A 300 12.80 -1.60 19.23
N ILE A 301 12.71 -2.59 18.35
CA ILE A 301 12.24 -3.95 18.62
C ILE A 301 13.45 -4.87 18.44
N ASN A 302 13.82 -5.64 19.47
CA ASN A 302 15.10 -6.35 19.58
C ASN A 302 15.20 -7.66 18.75
N GLY A 303 14.60 -7.66 17.56
CA GLY A 303 14.52 -8.82 16.67
C GLY A 303 13.21 -9.59 16.82
N ILE A 304 12.68 -10.07 15.71
CA ILE A 304 11.47 -10.91 15.64
C ILE A 304 11.71 -11.97 14.58
N ALA A 305 11.43 -13.23 14.94
CA ALA A 305 11.62 -14.38 14.06
C ALA A 305 10.87 -14.21 12.73
N VAL A 306 11.52 -14.57 11.61
CA VAL A 306 10.91 -14.52 10.28
C VAL A 306 9.88 -15.64 10.16
N ARG A 307 8.64 -15.35 10.57
CA ARG A 307 7.47 -16.24 10.49
C ARG A 307 6.47 -15.66 9.48
N PRO A 308 6.48 -16.12 8.21
CA PRO A 308 5.63 -15.56 7.16
C PRO A 308 4.14 -15.68 7.51
N ASN A 309 3.39 -14.61 7.23
CA ASN A 309 1.97 -14.43 7.52
C ASN A 309 1.56 -14.47 9.01
N VAL A 310 2.49 -14.64 9.96
CA VAL A 310 2.17 -14.59 11.39
C VAL A 310 2.24 -13.15 11.90
N VAL A 311 1.16 -12.68 12.53
CA VAL A 311 1.16 -11.44 13.31
C VAL A 311 1.82 -11.72 14.66
N GLN A 312 2.94 -11.06 14.93
CA GLN A 312 3.75 -11.27 16.14
C GLN A 312 3.69 -10.00 17.01
N PRO A 313 3.07 -10.05 18.20
CA PRO A 313 2.89 -8.88 19.05
C PRO A 313 4.21 -8.42 19.68
N THR A 314 4.28 -7.14 20.01
CA THR A 314 5.36 -6.55 20.82
C THR A 314 4.82 -5.94 22.10
N SER A 315 5.71 -5.46 22.97
CA SER A 315 5.38 -4.68 24.17
C SER A 315 5.41 -3.16 23.93
N THR A 316 5.61 -2.67 22.70
CA THR A 316 5.86 -1.25 22.41
C THR A 316 4.71 -0.56 21.67
N GLN A 317 4.59 0.75 21.86
CA GLN A 317 3.67 1.64 21.17
C GLN A 317 4.23 3.07 21.22
N PHE A 318 3.85 3.91 20.24
CA PHE A 318 4.24 5.32 20.22
C PHE A 318 3.50 6.14 21.30
N ALA A 319 4.06 7.30 21.62
CA ALA A 319 3.46 8.32 22.47
C ALA A 319 2.17 8.87 21.86
N GLN A 320 1.31 9.42 22.72
CA GLN A 320 0.09 10.11 22.29
C GLN A 320 0.38 11.57 21.96
N HIS A 321 -0.32 12.12 20.96
CA HIS A 321 -0.16 13.47 20.40
C HIS A 321 -1.49 14.12 19.99
#